data_AF-A0A7C6YPS6-F1
#
_entry.id   AF-A0A7C6YPS6-F1
#
_cell.length_a   1.000
_cell.length_b   1.000
_cell.length_c   1.000
_cell.angle_alpha   90.00
_cell.angle_beta   90.00
_cell.angle_gamma   90.00
#
_symmetry.space_group_name_H-M   'P 1'
#
loop_
_entity.id
_entity.type
_entity.pdbx_description
1 polymer ?
#
loop_
_entity_poly.entity_id
_entity_poly.type
_entity_poly.pdbx_seq_one_letter_code
_entity_poly.pdbx_strand_id
1 'polypeptide(L)' 'MGLTQFRVRSHNDIARIEVLPEEIHVFFDEGFREKVVGAFKHTGFNYVTLDLTGYRTGSMNEVLKEGEKHIWKS' A
#
# COMPACT_ATOMS: atom_id res chain seq x y z
N MET A 1 -5.18 -19.99 -5.48
CA MET A 1 -4.74 -18.76 -6.17
C MET A 1 -4.89 -17.63 -5.17
N GLY A 2 -3.79 -16.97 -4.83
CA GLY A 2 -3.75 -15.92 -3.83
C GLY A 2 -2.55 -15.03 -4.14
N LEU A 3 -2.51 -13.85 -3.55
CA LEU A 3 -1.40 -12.91 -3.70
C LEU A 3 -0.12 -13.59 -3.21
N THR A 4 0.88 -13.70 -4.08
CA THR A 4 2.17 -14.33 -3.75
C THR A 4 3.02 -13.40 -2.90
N GLN A 5 2.90 -12.09 -3.11
CA GLN A 5 3.58 -11.09 -2.31
C GLN A 5 2.73 -9.82 -2.19
N PHE A 6 2.47 -9.41 -0.94
CA PHE A 6 1.74 -8.19 -0.66
C PHE A 6 2.28 -7.47 0.58
N ARG A 7 1.99 -6.18 0.68
CA ARG A 7 2.21 -5.35 1.86
C ARG A 7 0.99 -4.47 2.08
N VAL A 8 0.64 -4.28 3.34
CA VAL A 8 -0.31 -3.25 3.75
C VAL A 8 0.48 -2.16 4.46
N ARG A 9 0.41 -0.94 3.96
CA ARG A 9 0.90 0.24 4.67
C ARG A 9 -0.28 0.93 5.33
N SER A 10 -0.15 1.26 6.60
CA SER A 10 -1.13 2.05 7.33
C SER A 10 -0.66 3.50 7.44
N HIS A 11 -1.57 4.43 7.12
CA HIS A 11 -1.40 5.84 7.43
C HIS A 11 -2.75 6.38 7.91
N ASN A 12 -2.82 6.77 9.19
CA ASN A 12 -4.05 7.16 9.87
C ASN A 12 -5.16 6.10 9.69
N ASP A 13 -6.24 6.45 8.99
CA ASP A 13 -7.41 5.63 8.72
C ASP A 13 -7.39 5.01 7.31
N ILE A 14 -6.24 5.05 6.63
CA ILE A 14 -6.04 4.50 5.29
C ILE A 14 -5.17 3.23 5.35
N ALA A 15 -5.69 2.15 4.81
CA ALA A 15 -4.93 0.97 4.43
C ALA A 15 -4.56 1.05 2.94
N ARG A 16 -3.26 1.13 2.63
CA ARG A 16 -2.75 1.07 1.27
C ARG A 16 -2.15 -0.31 1.00
N ILE A 17 -2.75 -1.01 0.06
CA ILE A 17 -2.36 -2.35 -0.36
C ILE A 17 -1.37 -2.22 -1.52
N GLU A 18 -0.23 -2.88 -1.38
CA GLU A 18 0.81 -2.99 -2.40
C GLU A 18 0.93 -4.48 -2.75
N VAL A 19 0.73 -4.84 -4.01
CA VAL A 19 0.90 -6.21 -4.54
C VAL A 19 1.84 -6.20 -5.72
N LEU A 20 2.35 -7.35 -6.15
CA LEU A 20 3.15 -7.39 -7.37
C LEU A 20 2.39 -6.76 -8.56
N PRO A 21 3.05 -6.01 -9.45
CA PRO A 21 2.39 -5.38 -10.60
C PRO A 21 1.57 -6.36 -11.43
N GLU A 22 2.09 -7.57 -11.65
CA GLU A 22 1.42 -8.67 -12.34
C GLU A 22 0.18 -9.20 -11.61
N GLU A 23 -0.01 -8.91 -10.32
CA GLU A 23 -1.14 -9.35 -9.50
C GLU A 23 -2.20 -8.26 -9.30
N ILE A 24 -1.97 -7.03 -9.76
CA ILE A 24 -2.94 -5.92 -9.63
C ILE A 24 -4.31 -6.29 -10.21
N HIS A 25 -4.33 -7.04 -11.32
CA HIS A 25 -5.55 -7.46 -12.01
C HIS A 25 -6.51 -8.27 -11.12
N VAL A 26 -6.01 -8.92 -10.06
CA VAL A 26 -6.85 -9.67 -9.11
C VAL A 26 -7.87 -8.75 -8.41
N PHE A 27 -7.56 -7.46 -8.24
CA PHE A 27 -8.46 -6.47 -7.64
C PHE A 27 -9.55 -5.94 -8.59
N PHE A 28 -9.54 -6.36 -9.86
CA PHE A 28 -10.60 -6.03 -10.80
C PHE A 28 -11.82 -6.94 -10.63
N ASP A 29 -11.64 -8.12 -10.02
CA ASP A 29 -12.75 -8.95 -9.56
C ASP A 29 -13.49 -8.26 -8.41
N GLU A 30 -14.78 -8.00 -8.62
CA GLU A 30 -15.62 -7.28 -7.67
C GLU A 30 -15.76 -8.03 -6.35
N GLY A 31 -16.00 -9.35 -6.40
CA GLY A 31 -16.18 -10.17 -5.21
C GLY A 31 -14.91 -10.23 -4.35
N PHE A 32 -13.74 -10.30 -4.97
CA PHE A 32 -12.46 -10.20 -4.27
C PHE A 32 -12.27 -8.81 -3.65
N ARG A 33 -12.52 -7.74 -4.43
CA ARG A 33 -12.38 -6.35 -3.95
C ARG A 33 -13.30 -6.07 -2.76
N GLU A 34 -14.55 -6.50 -2.81
CA GLU A 34 -15.51 -6.32 -1.71
C GLU A 34 -15.09 -7.06 -0.44
N LYS A 35 -14.61 -8.30 -0.56
CA LYS A 35 -14.07 -9.07 0.58
C LYS A 35 -12.90 -8.36 1.24
N VAL A 36 -11.97 -7.84 0.44
CA VAL A 36 -10.82 -7.08 0.93
C VAL A 36 -11.29 -5.81 1.65
N VAL A 37 -12.15 -5.01 1.01
CA VAL A 37 -12.66 -3.76 1.60
C VAL A 37 -13.40 -4.04 2.91
N GLY A 38 -14.26 -5.06 2.95
CA GLY A 38 -15.01 -5.44 4.14
C GLY A 38 -14.09 -5.85 5.30
N ALA A 39 -13.06 -6.64 5.02
CA ALA A 39 -12.09 -7.06 6.03
C ALA A 39 -11.33 -5.87 6.65
N PHE A 40 -10.86 -4.92 5.86
CA PHE A 40 -10.15 -3.74 6.37
C PHE A 40 -11.08 -2.73 7.06
N LYS A 41 -12.32 -2.57 6.60
CA LYS A 41 -13.29 -1.74 7.32
C LYS A 41 -13.64 -2.31 8.69
N HIS A 42 -13.73 -3.64 8.80
CA HIS A 42 -13.97 -4.30 10.09
C HIS A 42 -12.81 -4.12 11.08
N THR A 43 -11.58 -3.91 10.59
CA THR A 43 -10.41 -3.63 11.43
C THR A 43 -10.21 -2.17 11.78
N GLY A 44 -11.07 -1.26 11.29
CA GLY A 44 -11.09 0.15 11.67
C GLY A 44 -10.52 1.13 10.63
N PHE A 45 -10.20 0.68 9.41
CA PHE A 45 -9.82 1.60 8.33
C PHE A 45 -11.04 2.19 7.65
N ASN A 46 -11.06 3.52 7.46
CA ASN A 46 -12.12 4.19 6.71
C ASN A 46 -11.93 4.01 5.20
N TYR A 47 -10.66 3.97 4.75
CA TYR A 47 -10.30 3.90 3.36
C TYR A 47 -9.35 2.74 3.08
N VAL A 48 -9.60 2.05 1.97
CA VAL A 48 -8.78 0.97 1.46
C VAL A 48 -8.37 1.34 0.05
N THR A 49 -7.07 1.40 -0.20
CA THR A 49 -6.51 1.86 -1.47
C THR A 49 -5.56 0.80 -2.03
N LEU A 50 -5.45 0.74 -3.36
CA LEU A 50 -4.49 -0.09 -4.06
C LEU A 50 -3.41 0.81 -4.66
N ASP A 51 -2.14 0.53 -4.39
CA ASP A 51 -1.04 1.21 -5.06
C ASP A 51 -0.89 0.65 -6.48
N LEU A 52 -1.24 1.47 -7.47
CA LEU A 52 -1.18 1.08 -8.88
C LEU A 52 0.25 0.93 -9.41
N THR A 53 1.25 1.43 -8.68
CA THR A 53 2.67 1.18 -8.97
C THR A 53 3.07 -0.24 -8.58
N GLY A 54 2.31 -0.87 -7.69
CA GLY A 54 2.59 -2.18 -7.12
C GLY A 54 3.75 -2.19 -6.12
N TYR A 55 4.05 -3.39 -5.65
CA TYR A 55 5.10 -3.70 -4.69
C TYR A 55 6.47 -3.59 -5.37
N ARG A 56 7.36 -2.78 -4.78
CA ARG A 56 8.74 -2.59 -5.26
C ARG A 56 9.75 -2.95 -4.18
N THR A 57 10.73 -3.78 -4.51
CA THR A 57 11.85 -4.11 -3.61
C THR A 57 12.75 -2.87 -3.44
N GLY A 58 13.13 -2.53 -2.20
CA GLY A 58 13.95 -1.34 -1.90
C GLY A 58 13.19 -0.06 -1.52
N SER A 59 11.84 -0.04 -1.60
CA SER A 59 10.99 1.14 -1.30
C SER A 59 11.00 1.59 0.18
N MET A 60 11.63 0.84 1.10
CA MET A 60 11.83 1.33 2.47
C MET A 60 12.72 2.59 2.53
N ASN A 61 13.52 2.84 1.48
CA ASN A 61 14.47 3.95 1.40
C ASN A 61 14.11 5.05 0.38
N GLU A 62 13.00 4.93 -0.37
CA GLU A 62 12.65 5.96 -1.37
C GLU A 62 12.11 7.26 -0.76
N VAL A 63 11.62 7.22 0.48
CA VAL A 63 11.15 8.43 1.19
C VAL A 63 12.32 9.22 1.80
N LEU A 64 13.57 8.73 1.73
CA LEU A 64 14.74 9.35 2.38
C LEU A 64 15.75 9.98 1.42
N LYS A 65 15.37 10.33 0.19
CA LYS A 65 16.28 11.07 -0.71
C LYS A 65 15.84 12.52 -0.94
N GLU A 66 16.65 13.39 -0.33
CA GLU A 66 17.01 14.76 -0.71
C GLU A 66 15.93 15.85 -0.61
N GLY A 67 15.75 16.36 0.62
CA GLY A 67 15.03 17.61 0.87
C GLY A 67 15.46 18.40 2.12
N GLU A 68 15.90 17.75 3.20
CA GLU A 68 16.16 18.44 4.48
C GLU A 68 17.61 18.26 4.98
N LYS A 69 18.58 18.72 4.17
CA LYS A 69 20.00 18.83 4.56
C LYS A 69 20.49 20.26 4.82
N HIS A 70 19.61 21.21 5.10
CA HIS A 70 19.96 22.61 5.38
C HIS A 70 19.02 23.08 6.51
N ILE A 71 19.40 23.63 7.67
CA ILE A 71 20.65 24.18 8.21
C ILE A 71 20.52 24.11 9.75
N TRP A 72 21.40 23.39 10.44
CA TRP A 72 21.69 23.65 11.86
C TRP A 72 23.15 23.28 12.14
N LYS A 73 24.06 24.19 11.80
CA LYS A 73 25.34 24.31 12.50
C LYS A 73 25.77 25.79 12.52
N SER A 74 25.82 26.30 13.74
CA SER A 74 26.39 27.58 14.25
C SER A 74 25.79 28.89 13.76
#